data_AF-A0A9P8TEB0-F1
#
_entry.id   AF-A0A9P8TEB0-F1
#
_cell.length_a   1.000
_cell.length_b   1.000
_cell.length_c   1.000
_cell.angle_alpha   90.00
_cell.angle_beta   90.00
_cell.angle_gamma   90.00
#
_symmetry.space_group_name_H-M   'P 1'
#
loop_
_entity.id
_entity.type
_entity.pdbx_description
1 polymer ?
#
loop_
_entity_poly.entity_id
_entity_poly.type
_entity_poly.pdbx_seq_one_letter_code
_entity_poly.pdbx_strand_id
1 'polypeptide(L)'
;MLKQITNSIRKAQVRFSSNKSSASPPKFFSEFYEPSTSTSASKTPSQLSPLTSTSSSSESNSKIASQKPQSSSNEESGSGPFLRIKDLSTILSSVFLAYFAFDNYQRRLELEKKIQEANINYLKNLAIQQNTFNTARKKKDIQTLVERKKIQQREMKMVYHIALLRTQLLQSGVDPVKIDKVIEEFEKNVKMETSISNVSGMALWIVDENPIKNQVPSIHEYDNKK
;
A
#
# COMPACT_ATOMS: atom_id res chain seq x y z
N MET A 1 38.17 11.26 24.72
CA MET A 1 37.34 12.01 23.75
C MET A 1 36.09 11.18 23.35
N LEU A 2 35.06 11.08 24.20
CA LEU A 2 33.90 10.19 23.93
C LEU A 2 32.52 10.85 24.15
N LYS A 3 32.46 12.17 24.38
CA LYS A 3 31.20 12.90 24.67
C LYS A 3 30.68 13.79 23.51
N GLN A 4 31.29 13.76 22.32
CA GLN A 4 30.83 14.58 21.19
C GLN A 4 29.93 13.84 20.16
N ILE A 5 29.93 12.50 20.12
CA ILE A 5 29.23 11.74 19.08
C ILE A 5 27.70 11.71 19.29
N THR A 6 27.22 11.76 20.53
CA THR A 6 25.79 11.63 20.87
C THR A 6 24.93 12.86 20.55
N ASN A 7 25.52 14.04 20.32
CA ASN A 7 24.76 15.27 20.07
C ASN A 7 24.33 15.48 18.61
N SER A 8 24.87 14.73 17.65
CA SER A 8 24.53 14.90 16.23
C SER A 8 23.16 14.29 15.85
N ILE A 9 22.69 13.28 16.60
CA ILE A 9 21.46 12.54 16.28
C ILE A 9 20.20 13.33 16.67
N ARG A 10 20.25 14.20 17.68
CA ARG A 10 19.08 14.98 18.14
C ARG A 10 18.68 16.16 17.26
N LYS A 11 19.53 16.62 16.33
CA LYS A 11 19.23 17.78 15.46
C LYS A 11 18.47 17.44 14.17
N ALA A 12 18.28 16.15 13.86
CA ALA A 12 17.59 15.73 12.63
C ALA A 12 16.04 15.71 12.73
N GLN A 13 15.46 15.92 13.92
CA GLN A 13 14.03 15.61 14.18
C GLN A 13 13.10 16.83 14.35
N VAL A 14 13.58 18.06 14.10
CA VAL A 14 12.77 19.30 14.23
C VAL A 14 12.89 20.18 12.98
N ARG A 15 12.34 19.73 11.84
CA ARG A 15 12.18 20.57 10.62
C ARG A 15 11.18 20.06 9.56
N PHE A 16 10.04 19.49 9.98
CA PHE A 16 8.92 19.18 9.07
C PHE A 16 7.56 19.54 9.69
N SER A 17 7.29 20.84 9.83
CA SER A 17 6.02 21.33 10.39
C SER A 17 5.67 22.75 9.94
N SER A 18 5.65 23.01 8.63
CA SER A 18 4.88 24.12 8.03
C SER A 18 4.86 24.02 6.50
N ASN A 19 3.90 23.29 5.94
CA ASN A 19 3.44 23.63 4.60
C ASN A 19 1.92 23.38 4.52
N LYS A 20 1.15 24.48 4.53
CA LYS A 20 -0.29 24.45 4.32
C LYS A 20 -0.55 24.24 2.84
N SER A 21 -0.74 22.99 2.41
CA SER A 21 -1.40 22.69 1.14
C SER A 21 -2.85 22.33 1.40
N SER A 22 -3.77 23.03 0.76
CA SER A 22 -5.21 22.73 0.76
C SER A 22 -5.48 21.45 -0.04
N ALA A 23 -5.16 20.30 0.54
CA ALA A 23 -5.50 19.00 0.00
C ALA A 23 -7.01 18.77 0.15
N SER A 24 -7.76 18.96 -0.93
CA SER A 24 -9.14 18.49 -1.02
C SER A 24 -9.19 16.99 -0.71
N PRO A 25 -10.20 16.49 0.01
CA PRO A 25 -10.30 15.07 0.33
C PRO A 25 -10.39 14.21 -0.94
N PRO A 26 -9.86 12.96 -0.91
CA PRO A 26 -9.86 12.08 -2.07
C PRO A 26 -11.29 11.73 -2.52
N LYS A 27 -11.62 12.05 -3.78
CA LYS A 27 -12.95 11.89 -4.40
C LYS A 27 -13.33 10.44 -4.73
N PHE A 28 -13.02 9.47 -3.88
CA PHE A 28 -13.35 8.05 -4.12
C PHE A 28 -14.75 7.62 -3.65
N PHE A 29 -15.53 8.52 -3.04
CA PHE A 29 -16.86 8.21 -2.48
C PHE A 29 -18.05 8.89 -3.16
N SER A 30 -17.82 9.70 -4.20
CA SER A 30 -18.87 10.46 -4.88
C SER A 30 -19.47 9.78 -6.13
N GLU A 31 -19.05 8.56 -6.47
CA GLU A 31 -19.30 7.94 -7.78
C GLU A 31 -20.43 6.89 -7.80
N PHE A 32 -21.25 6.83 -6.74
CA PHE A 32 -22.33 5.82 -6.61
C PHE A 32 -23.76 6.36 -6.77
N TYR A 33 -23.94 7.62 -7.16
CA TYR A 33 -25.27 8.24 -7.34
C TYR A 33 -25.34 9.20 -8.55
N GLU A 34 -25.21 8.67 -9.77
CA GLU A 34 -25.83 9.29 -10.95
C GLU A 34 -26.54 8.24 -11.82
N PRO A 35 -27.81 8.46 -12.22
CA PRO A 35 -28.53 7.57 -13.13
C PRO A 35 -28.08 7.80 -14.58
N SER A 36 -27.69 6.71 -15.25
CA SER A 36 -27.18 6.71 -16.62
C SER A 36 -28.22 7.12 -17.67
N THR A 37 -27.80 7.94 -18.64
CA THR A 37 -28.42 7.99 -19.97
C THR A 37 -27.37 7.67 -21.06
N SER A 38 -27.75 6.78 -21.97
CA SER A 38 -27.11 6.39 -23.25
C SER A 38 -26.21 7.47 -23.90
N THR A 39 -25.05 7.20 -24.53
CA THR A 39 -24.63 6.10 -25.44
C THR A 39 -23.08 6.20 -25.61
N SER A 40 -22.24 5.27 -26.11
CA SER A 40 -22.41 4.17 -27.09
C SER A 40 -21.43 2.98 -26.93
N ALA A 41 -21.54 2.02 -27.85
CA ALA A 41 -20.81 0.76 -27.99
C ALA A 41 -19.27 0.80 -28.20
N SER A 42 -18.58 -0.18 -27.60
CA SER A 42 -17.66 -1.09 -28.32
C SER A 42 -17.62 -2.47 -27.63
N LYS A 43 -17.04 -3.50 -28.26
CA LYS A 43 -17.38 -4.93 -28.04
C LYS A 43 -16.29 -5.76 -27.33
N THR A 44 -16.72 -6.59 -26.35
CA THR A 44 -16.26 -7.98 -26.02
C THR A 44 -14.79 -8.29 -25.63
N PRO A 45 -14.47 -9.41 -24.93
CA PRO A 45 -15.33 -10.33 -24.13
C PRO A 45 -14.82 -10.69 -22.69
N SER A 46 -15.75 -11.20 -21.87
CA SER A 46 -15.69 -12.29 -20.87
C SER A 46 -14.35 -12.67 -20.19
N GLN A 47 -14.17 -12.59 -18.86
CA GLN A 47 -14.89 -13.16 -17.69
C GLN A 47 -14.14 -14.37 -17.06
N LEU A 48 -13.83 -14.25 -15.77
CA LEU A 48 -13.58 -15.35 -14.85
C LEU A 48 -14.12 -14.93 -13.47
N SER A 49 -15.07 -15.69 -12.93
CA SER A 49 -15.90 -15.30 -11.79
C SER A 49 -15.27 -15.63 -10.43
N PRO A 50 -15.54 -14.85 -9.37
CA PRO A 50 -15.55 -15.33 -7.99
C PRO A 50 -16.91 -15.95 -7.63
N LEU A 51 -16.89 -16.95 -6.75
CA LEU A 51 -18.02 -17.81 -6.42
C LEU A 51 -18.97 -17.21 -5.37
N THR A 52 -20.22 -17.67 -5.39
CA THR A 52 -21.35 -17.30 -4.52
C THR A 52 -21.23 -17.76 -3.05
N SER A 53 -21.63 -16.88 -2.13
CA SER A 53 -22.24 -17.17 -0.83
C SER A 53 -22.95 -15.89 -0.36
N THR A 54 -24.28 -15.71 -0.36
CA THR A 54 -25.44 -16.59 -0.09
C THR A 54 -25.50 -17.12 1.34
N SER A 55 -25.69 -16.22 2.31
CA SER A 55 -26.40 -16.38 3.60
C SER A 55 -26.10 -15.16 4.47
N SER A 56 -27.02 -14.57 5.23
CA SER A 56 -28.47 -14.78 5.36
C SER A 56 -29.06 -13.53 6.00
N SER A 57 -30.20 -13.07 5.50
CA SER A 57 -30.95 -11.94 6.05
C SER A 57 -31.36 -12.17 7.51
N SER A 58 -31.18 -11.17 8.37
CA SER A 58 -31.80 -11.09 9.69
C SER A 58 -32.18 -9.64 10.01
N GLU A 59 -32.87 -9.01 9.07
CA GLU A 59 -33.61 -7.77 9.34
C GLU A 59 -34.81 -8.10 10.23
N SER A 60 -34.61 -8.01 11.54
CA SER A 60 -35.68 -8.07 12.53
C SER A 60 -36.54 -6.80 12.42
N ASN A 61 -37.45 -6.80 11.45
CA ASN A 61 -38.42 -5.75 11.19
C ASN A 61 -39.50 -5.75 12.29
N SER A 62 -39.16 -5.20 13.45
CA SER A 62 -40.09 -5.03 14.56
C SER A 62 -41.07 -3.90 14.25
N LYS A 63 -42.16 -4.24 13.54
CA LYS A 63 -43.36 -3.40 13.46
C LYS A 63 -43.81 -3.01 14.86
N ILE A 64 -43.66 -1.74 15.21
CA ILE A 64 -44.26 -1.15 16.42
C ILE A 64 -45.76 -1.07 16.18
N ALA A 65 -46.46 -2.16 16.51
CA ALA A 65 -47.91 -2.17 16.58
C ALA A 65 -48.35 -1.50 17.89
N SER A 66 -49.13 -0.43 17.78
CA SER A 66 -49.69 0.29 18.94
C SER A 66 -50.61 -0.62 19.75
N GLN A 67 -50.09 -1.23 20.82
CA GLN A 67 -50.95 -1.85 21.83
C GLN A 67 -51.48 -0.78 22.77
N LYS A 68 -52.78 -0.50 22.59
CA LYS A 68 -53.65 0.24 23.50
C LYS A 68 -53.49 -0.29 24.93
N PRO A 69 -53.25 0.55 25.95
CA PRO A 69 -53.31 0.10 27.34
C PRO A 69 -54.76 -0.26 27.67
N GLN A 70 -55.07 -1.57 27.73
CA GLN A 70 -56.32 -2.03 28.30
C GLN A 70 -56.20 -2.01 29.82
N SER A 71 -56.91 -1.06 30.42
CA SER A 71 -57.28 -1.03 31.82
C SER A 71 -57.92 -2.34 32.26
N SER A 72 -57.23 -3.13 33.08
CA SER A 72 -57.84 -4.20 33.87
C SER A 72 -58.19 -3.68 35.26
N SER A 73 -59.30 -2.94 35.33
CA SER A 73 -59.97 -2.63 36.59
C SER A 73 -60.69 -3.89 37.09
N ASN A 74 -60.10 -4.58 38.07
CA ASN A 74 -60.84 -5.49 38.93
C ASN A 74 -60.84 -4.91 40.36
N GLU A 75 -61.85 -4.10 40.65
CA GLU A 75 -62.32 -3.98 42.01
C GLU A 75 -63.02 -5.29 42.39
N GLU A 76 -62.41 -6.06 43.28
CA GLU A 76 -63.17 -6.94 44.17
C GLU A 76 -62.64 -6.77 45.59
N SER A 77 -63.54 -6.33 46.48
CA SER A 77 -63.26 -6.08 47.89
C SER A 77 -63.05 -7.38 48.67
N GLY A 78 -61.92 -8.05 48.46
CA GLY A 78 -61.47 -9.20 49.22
C GLY A 78 -60.47 -8.80 50.31
N SER A 79 -60.96 -8.50 51.52
CA SER A 79 -60.10 -8.24 52.68
C SER A 79 -59.29 -9.49 53.05
N GLY A 80 -58.03 -9.53 52.63
CA GLY A 80 -57.12 -10.65 52.88
C GLY A 80 -55.65 -10.30 52.63
N PRO A 81 -54.70 -11.06 53.19
CA PRO A 81 -53.27 -10.72 53.19
C PRO A 81 -52.61 -10.68 51.79
N PHE A 82 -53.30 -11.14 50.75
CA PHE A 82 -52.80 -11.22 49.37
C PHE A 82 -52.56 -9.86 48.68
N LEU A 83 -53.20 -8.77 49.14
CA LEU A 83 -52.92 -7.43 48.60
C LEU A 83 -51.46 -7.03 48.84
N ARG A 84 -50.95 -7.23 50.06
CA ARG A 84 -49.54 -6.97 50.40
C ARG A 84 -48.56 -7.81 49.57
N ILE A 85 -48.96 -9.03 49.17
CA ILE A 85 -48.12 -9.93 48.36
C ILE A 85 -48.05 -9.44 46.90
N LYS A 86 -49.15 -8.88 46.35
CA LYS A 86 -49.13 -8.23 45.03
C LYS A 86 -48.23 -6.99 45.02
N ASP A 87 -48.30 -6.16 46.06
CA ASP A 87 -47.45 -4.96 46.19
C ASP A 87 -45.96 -5.34 46.35
N LEU A 88 -45.66 -6.41 47.09
CA LEU A 88 -44.30 -6.96 47.15
C LEU A 88 -43.83 -7.48 45.78
N SER A 89 -44.72 -8.08 44.98
CA SER A 89 -44.38 -8.55 43.63
C SER A 89 -44.09 -7.41 42.65
N THR A 90 -44.80 -6.27 42.74
CA THR A 90 -44.54 -5.12 41.88
C THR A 90 -43.24 -4.42 42.27
N ILE A 91 -42.97 -4.27 43.58
CA ILE A 91 -41.69 -3.76 44.09
C ILE A 91 -40.54 -4.68 43.66
N LEU A 92 -40.66 -6.00 43.85
CA LEU A 92 -39.63 -6.96 43.46
C LEU A 92 -39.37 -6.95 41.95
N SER A 93 -40.43 -6.88 41.13
CA SER A 93 -40.30 -6.73 39.67
C SER A 93 -39.62 -5.41 39.29
N SER A 94 -39.90 -4.31 40.00
CA SER A 94 -39.25 -3.02 39.77
C SER A 94 -37.76 -3.06 40.13
N VAL A 95 -37.39 -3.69 41.25
CA VAL A 95 -35.99 -3.86 41.65
C VAL A 95 -35.24 -4.78 40.67
N PHE A 96 -35.85 -5.88 40.24
CA PHE A 96 -35.26 -6.78 39.25
C PHE A 96 -35.04 -6.09 37.90
N LEU A 97 -36.03 -5.31 37.44
CA LEU A 97 -35.91 -4.53 36.20
C LEU A 97 -34.84 -3.43 36.31
N ALA A 98 -34.76 -2.74 37.45
CA ALA A 98 -33.72 -1.73 37.71
C ALA A 98 -32.31 -2.35 37.73
N TYR A 99 -32.15 -3.51 38.37
CA TYR A 99 -30.89 -4.25 38.38
C TYR A 99 -30.49 -4.73 36.97
N PHE A 100 -31.44 -5.28 36.22
CA PHE A 100 -31.20 -5.71 34.83
C PHE A 100 -30.84 -4.54 33.91
N ALA A 101 -31.51 -3.39 34.06
CA ALA A 101 -31.18 -2.18 33.32
C ALA A 101 -29.76 -1.67 33.66
N PHE A 102 -29.35 -1.76 34.93
CA PHE A 102 -28.01 -1.37 35.37
C PHE A 102 -26.91 -2.30 34.82
N ASP A 103 -27.09 -3.63 34.85
CA ASP A 103 -26.14 -4.58 34.25
C ASP A 103 -26.00 -4.36 32.73
N ASN A 104 -27.12 -4.19 32.02
CA ASN A 104 -27.09 -3.87 30.58
C ASN A 104 -26.36 -2.55 30.30
N TYR A 105 -26.52 -1.52 31.14
CA TYR A 105 -25.80 -0.26 31.01
C TYR A 105 -24.28 -0.43 31.20
N GLN A 106 -23.84 -1.18 32.21
CA GLN A 106 -22.41 -1.44 32.43
C GLN A 106 -21.80 -2.24 31.26
N ARG A 107 -22.47 -3.30 30.80
CA ARG A 107 -22.03 -4.07 29.63
C ARG A 107 -21.96 -3.23 28.36
N ARG A 108 -22.91 -2.31 28.15
CA ARG A 108 -22.88 -1.36 27.03
C ARG A 108 -21.66 -0.45 27.10
N LEU A 109 -21.33 0.09 28.27
CA LEU A 109 -20.12 0.93 28.45
C LEU A 109 -18.83 0.15 28.17
N GLU A 110 -18.74 -1.11 28.57
CA GLU A 110 -17.57 -1.95 28.25
C GLU A 110 -17.45 -2.26 26.75
N LEU A 111 -18.57 -2.57 26.09
CA LEU A 111 -18.60 -2.81 24.65
C LEU A 111 -18.23 -1.54 23.88
N GLU A 112 -18.71 -0.37 24.29
CA GLU A 112 -18.36 0.91 23.68
C GLU A 112 -16.85 1.19 23.79
N LYS A 113 -16.25 0.98 24.97
CA LYS A 113 -14.79 1.08 25.14
C LYS A 113 -14.03 0.12 24.22
N LYS A 114 -14.43 -1.15 24.15
CA LYS A 114 -13.82 -2.16 23.26
C LYS A 114 -13.94 -1.77 21.78
N ILE A 115 -15.07 -1.19 21.36
CA ILE A 115 -15.28 -0.68 20.00
C ILE A 115 -14.38 0.53 19.72
N GLN A 116 -14.24 1.47 20.67
CA GLN A 116 -13.33 2.61 20.55
C GLN A 116 -11.87 2.15 20.43
N GLU A 117 -11.44 1.21 21.27
CA GLU A 117 -10.09 0.62 21.21
C GLU A 117 -9.84 -0.11 19.88
N ALA A 118 -10.80 -0.92 19.41
CA ALA A 118 -10.72 -1.61 18.12
C ALA A 118 -10.62 -0.62 16.94
N ASN A 119 -11.42 0.45 16.96
CA ASN A 119 -11.37 1.50 15.93
C ASN A 119 -10.02 2.25 15.94
N ILE A 120 -9.52 2.64 17.13
CA ILE A 120 -8.20 3.26 17.28
C ILE A 120 -7.10 2.34 16.75
N ASN A 121 -7.15 1.04 17.04
CA ASN A 121 -6.17 0.07 16.56
C ASN A 121 -6.27 -0.16 15.04
N TYR A 122 -7.48 -0.19 14.49
CA TYR A 122 -7.71 -0.24 13.04
C TYR A 122 -7.12 0.98 12.32
N LEU A 123 -7.41 2.19 12.81
CA LEU A 123 -6.88 3.44 12.25
C LEU A 123 -5.34 3.51 12.35
N LYS A 124 -4.75 3.05 13.46
CA LYS A 124 -3.28 2.92 13.60
C LYS A 124 -2.71 1.95 12.56
N ASN A 125 -3.31 0.77 12.40
CA ASN A 125 -2.85 -0.22 11.43
C ASN A 125 -2.96 0.30 9.99
N LEU A 126 -4.05 0.99 9.64
CA LEU A 126 -4.23 1.65 8.34
C LEU A 126 -3.15 2.70 8.09
N ALA A 127 -2.87 3.56 9.07
CA ALA A 127 -1.81 4.57 8.96
C ALA A 127 -0.41 3.95 8.82
N ILE A 128 -0.12 2.84 9.53
CA ILE A 128 1.12 2.07 9.38
C ILE A 128 1.22 1.49 7.96
N GLN A 129 0.17 0.82 7.46
CA GLN A 129 0.14 0.27 6.10
C GLN A 129 0.37 1.37 5.04
N GLN A 130 -0.32 2.51 5.15
CA GLN A 130 -0.12 3.65 4.25
C GLN A 130 1.33 4.17 4.27
N ASN A 131 1.95 4.24 5.46
CA ASN A 131 3.35 4.68 5.59
C ASN A 131 4.33 3.64 5.01
N THR A 132 4.13 2.35 5.27
CA THR A 132 4.97 1.28 4.70
C THR A 132 4.89 1.25 3.17
N PHE A 133 3.70 1.40 2.59
CA PHE A 133 3.50 1.51 1.13
C PHE A 133 4.25 2.71 0.54
N ASN A 134 4.08 3.90 1.13
CA ASN A 134 4.78 5.11 0.70
C ASN A 134 6.31 4.98 0.81
N THR A 135 6.80 4.28 1.82
CA THR A 135 8.23 4.02 2.04
C THR A 135 8.76 3.02 1.02
N ALA A 136 8.01 1.96 0.72
CA ALA A 136 8.34 0.97 -0.31
C ALA A 136 8.38 1.60 -1.72
N ARG A 137 7.44 2.48 -2.04
CA ARG A 137 7.44 3.26 -3.29
C ARG A 137 8.70 4.11 -3.41
N LYS A 138 8.98 4.97 -2.42
CA LYS A 138 10.20 5.79 -2.37
C LYS A 138 11.48 4.96 -2.48
N LYS A 139 11.53 3.78 -1.86
CA LYS A 139 12.68 2.86 -1.97
C LYS A 139 12.89 2.37 -3.41
N LYS A 140 11.82 1.98 -4.11
CA LYS A 140 11.88 1.60 -5.54
C LYS A 140 12.37 2.77 -6.40
N ASP A 141 11.80 3.96 -6.20
CA ASP A 141 12.17 5.17 -6.96
C ASP A 141 13.66 5.51 -6.78
N ILE A 142 14.17 5.49 -5.53
CA ILE A 142 15.59 5.72 -5.21
C ILE A 142 16.47 4.63 -5.81
N GLN A 143 16.07 3.35 -5.73
CA GLN A 143 16.82 2.25 -6.33
C GLN A 143 16.97 2.44 -7.85
N THR A 144 15.88 2.74 -8.56
CA THR A 144 15.91 3.00 -10.01
C THR A 144 16.82 4.18 -10.36
N LEU A 145 16.87 5.24 -9.54
CA LEU A 145 17.79 6.36 -9.73
C LEU A 145 19.26 5.96 -9.50
N VAL A 146 19.55 5.09 -8.52
CA VAL A 146 20.89 4.56 -8.28
C VAL A 146 21.36 3.67 -9.43
N GLU A 147 20.48 2.81 -9.96
CA GLU A 147 20.74 1.96 -11.13
C GLU A 147 21.04 2.81 -12.38
N ARG A 148 20.21 3.81 -12.69
CA ARG A 148 20.46 4.76 -13.78
C ARG A 148 21.80 5.50 -13.61
N LYS A 149 22.12 5.96 -12.40
CA LYS A 149 23.41 6.60 -12.11
C LYS A 149 24.59 5.66 -12.33
N LYS A 150 24.50 4.38 -11.93
CA LYS A 150 25.54 3.37 -12.20
C LYS A 150 25.76 3.16 -13.70
N ILE A 151 24.68 3.07 -14.48
CA ILE A 151 24.73 2.90 -15.94
C ILE A 151 25.44 4.10 -16.58
N GLN A 152 24.98 5.32 -16.28
CA GLN A 152 25.60 6.55 -16.78
C GLN A 152 27.09 6.67 -16.40
N GLN A 153 27.47 6.26 -15.19
CA GLN A 153 28.87 6.23 -14.77
C GLN A 153 29.71 5.19 -15.54
N ARG A 154 29.13 4.05 -15.92
CA ARG A 154 29.80 3.05 -16.77
C ARG A 154 29.99 3.58 -18.19
N GLU A 155 28.93 4.14 -18.79
CA GLU A 155 28.96 4.76 -20.12
C GLU A 155 30.01 5.88 -20.19
N MET A 156 30.01 6.79 -19.21
CA MET A 156 30.99 7.89 -19.13
C MET A 156 32.44 7.38 -19.05
N LYS A 157 32.70 6.30 -18.27
CA LYS A 157 34.02 5.66 -18.23
C LYS A 157 34.39 5.06 -19.59
N MET A 158 33.47 4.36 -20.26
CA MET A 158 33.75 3.79 -21.59
C MET A 158 34.04 4.86 -22.62
N VAL A 159 33.24 5.93 -22.70
CA VAL A 159 33.47 7.07 -23.60
C VAL A 159 34.85 7.71 -23.34
N TYR A 160 35.23 7.89 -22.07
CA TYR A 160 36.56 8.40 -21.72
C TYR A 160 37.69 7.46 -22.15
N HIS A 161 37.56 6.15 -21.93
CA HIS A 161 38.56 5.17 -22.39
C HIS A 161 38.67 5.12 -23.92
N ILE A 162 37.56 5.20 -24.66
CA ILE A 162 37.56 5.26 -26.13
C ILE A 162 38.25 6.54 -26.62
N ALA A 163 37.99 7.68 -25.99
CA ALA A 163 38.66 8.94 -26.32
C ALA A 163 40.18 8.85 -26.06
N LEU A 164 40.60 8.28 -24.93
CA LEU A 164 42.01 8.07 -24.60
C LEU A 164 42.71 7.11 -25.57
N LEU A 165 42.07 6.00 -25.95
CA LEU A 165 42.62 5.07 -26.94
C LEU A 165 42.80 5.75 -28.30
N ARG A 166 41.85 6.60 -28.72
CA ARG A 166 41.99 7.40 -29.94
C ARG A 166 43.16 8.39 -29.89
N THR A 167 43.40 9.05 -28.75
CA THR A 167 44.57 9.95 -28.63
C THR A 167 45.89 9.18 -28.62
N GLN A 168 45.93 7.98 -28.02
CA GLN A 168 47.10 7.10 -28.03
C GLN A 168 47.42 6.56 -29.44
N LEU A 169 46.40 6.16 -30.21
CA LEU A 169 46.59 5.73 -31.61
C LEU A 169 47.17 6.86 -32.47
N LEU A 170 46.60 8.06 -32.38
CA LEU A 170 47.12 9.25 -33.07
C LEU A 170 48.57 9.57 -32.67
N GLN A 171 48.92 9.46 -31.37
CA GLN A 171 50.29 9.64 -30.89
C GLN A 171 51.26 8.58 -31.43
N SER A 172 50.78 7.36 -31.69
CA SER A 172 51.56 6.28 -32.32
C SER A 172 51.66 6.37 -33.86
N GLY A 173 51.04 7.37 -34.48
CA GLY A 173 50.99 7.52 -35.94
C GLY A 173 50.02 6.56 -36.65
N VAL A 174 49.05 6.00 -35.92
CA VAL A 174 48.02 5.11 -36.45
C VAL A 174 46.68 5.85 -36.48
N ASP A 175 46.09 5.98 -37.67
CA ASP A 175 44.79 6.65 -37.82
C ASP A 175 43.65 5.82 -37.18
N PRO A 176 42.85 6.41 -36.28
CA PRO A 176 41.74 5.71 -35.64
C PRO A 176 40.60 5.44 -36.63
N VAL A 177 40.02 4.23 -36.56
CA VAL A 177 38.92 3.81 -37.43
C VAL A 177 37.68 4.71 -37.24
N LYS A 178 37.04 5.10 -38.36
CA LYS A 178 35.81 5.90 -38.37
C LYS A 178 34.66 5.16 -37.68
N ILE A 179 33.81 5.92 -37.01
CA ILE A 179 32.68 5.41 -36.20
C ILE A 179 31.77 4.49 -37.03
N ASP A 180 31.44 4.87 -38.26
CA ASP A 180 30.49 4.16 -39.10
C ASP A 180 30.94 2.72 -39.40
N LYS A 181 32.23 2.54 -39.74
CA LYS A 181 32.83 1.22 -39.95
C LYS A 181 32.84 0.36 -38.68
N VAL A 182 33.08 0.99 -37.52
CA VAL A 182 33.03 0.28 -36.23
C VAL A 182 31.60 -0.17 -35.90
N ILE A 183 30.58 0.59 -36.30
CA ILE A 183 29.17 0.18 -36.15
C ILE A 183 28.85 -1.01 -37.07
N GLU A 184 29.24 -0.95 -38.36
CA GLU A 184 29.07 -2.06 -39.31
C GLU A 184 29.75 -3.36 -38.82
N GLU A 185 31.00 -3.27 -38.34
CA GLU A 185 31.72 -4.40 -37.76
C GLU A 185 31.10 -4.88 -36.42
N PHE A 186 30.56 -3.97 -35.60
CA PHE A 186 29.89 -4.32 -34.35
C PHE A 186 28.61 -5.10 -34.62
N GLU A 187 27.70 -4.58 -35.46
CA GLU A 187 26.43 -5.24 -35.81
C GLU A 187 26.65 -6.62 -36.46
N LYS A 188 27.74 -6.79 -37.21
CA LYS A 188 28.14 -8.07 -37.80
C LYS A 188 28.64 -9.08 -36.76
N ASN A 189 29.44 -8.64 -35.78
CA ASN A 189 30.15 -9.53 -34.84
C ASN A 189 29.46 -9.72 -33.48
N VAL A 190 28.46 -8.89 -33.18
CA VAL A 190 27.85 -8.79 -31.85
C VAL A 190 26.34 -8.99 -31.94
N LYS A 191 25.85 -10.08 -31.35
CA LYS A 191 24.44 -10.44 -31.35
C LYS A 191 23.83 -10.09 -29.98
N MET A 192 22.80 -9.25 -29.99
CA MET A 192 22.04 -8.92 -28.78
C MET A 192 20.94 -9.97 -28.55
N GLU A 193 20.95 -10.60 -27.38
CA GLU A 193 19.85 -11.46 -26.93
C GLU A 193 19.00 -10.72 -25.90
N THR A 194 17.81 -10.28 -26.32
CA THR A 194 16.83 -9.60 -25.46
C THR A 194 15.95 -10.61 -24.71
N SER A 195 16.56 -11.34 -23.78
CA SER A 195 15.87 -12.26 -22.88
C SER A 195 14.87 -11.51 -21.99
N ILE A 196 13.58 -11.64 -22.33
CA ILE A 196 12.43 -10.94 -21.71
C ILE A 196 12.33 -11.14 -20.18
N SER A 197 12.98 -12.14 -19.59
CA SER A 197 12.82 -12.49 -18.17
C SER A 197 13.67 -11.69 -17.18
N ASN A 198 14.62 -10.83 -17.61
CA ASN A 198 15.50 -10.09 -16.70
C ASN A 198 15.55 -8.58 -16.98
N VAL A 199 15.00 -7.81 -16.04
CA VAL A 199 14.87 -6.32 -16.04
C VAL A 199 16.22 -5.57 -16.05
N SER A 200 17.35 -6.27 -16.13
CA SER A 200 18.71 -5.69 -16.25
C SER A 200 19.67 -6.53 -17.12
N GLY A 201 19.15 -7.52 -17.85
CA GLY A 201 19.96 -8.61 -18.43
C GLY A 201 20.13 -8.56 -19.96
N MET A 202 20.68 -7.47 -20.51
CA MET A 202 21.07 -7.44 -21.92
C MET A 202 22.42 -8.17 -22.08
N ALA A 203 22.37 -9.46 -22.42
CA ALA A 203 23.56 -10.27 -22.66
C ALA A 203 24.13 -9.95 -24.05
N LEU A 204 25.36 -9.45 -24.07
CA LEU A 204 26.07 -9.12 -25.30
C LEU A 204 26.96 -10.30 -25.71
N TRP A 205 26.49 -11.11 -26.64
CA TRP A 205 27.26 -12.25 -27.14
C TRP A 205 28.13 -11.82 -28.33
N ILE A 206 29.44 -11.92 -28.14
CA ILE A 206 30.43 -11.85 -29.23
C ILE A 206 30.48 -13.23 -29.87
N VAL A 207 30.43 -13.31 -31.21
CA VAL A 207 30.53 -14.58 -31.93
C VAL A 207 31.87 -15.27 -31.60
N ASP A 208 31.80 -16.56 -31.21
CA ASP A 208 32.92 -17.31 -30.62
C ASP A 208 34.15 -17.44 -31.52
N GLU A 209 33.98 -17.29 -32.84
CA GLU A 209 35.05 -17.38 -33.84
C GLU A 209 35.96 -16.13 -33.88
N ASN A 210 35.60 -15.04 -33.21
CA ASN A 210 36.33 -13.78 -33.31
C ASN A 210 37.48 -13.69 -32.27
N PRO A 211 38.75 -13.52 -32.68
CA PRO A 211 39.90 -13.46 -31.76
C PRO A 211 39.85 -12.29 -30.76
N ILE A 212 39.04 -11.26 -31.03
CA ILE A 212 38.86 -10.10 -30.16
C ILE A 212 38.17 -10.49 -28.84
N LYS A 213 37.43 -11.62 -28.79
CA LYS A 213 36.71 -12.08 -27.59
C LYS A 213 37.59 -12.16 -26.34
N ASN A 214 38.87 -12.58 -26.49
CA ASN A 214 39.82 -12.70 -25.38
C ASN A 214 40.36 -11.36 -24.87
N GLN A 215 40.13 -10.26 -25.60
CA GLN A 215 40.59 -8.90 -25.27
C GLN A 215 39.50 -8.04 -24.64
N VAL A 216 38.25 -8.51 -24.61
CA VAL A 216 37.12 -7.75 -24.04
C VAL A 216 37.10 -7.94 -22.52
N PRO A 217 37.28 -6.87 -21.71
CA PRO A 217 37.28 -6.97 -20.25
C PRO A 217 35.90 -7.37 -19.73
N SER A 218 35.86 -8.21 -18.68
CA SER A 218 34.60 -8.68 -18.12
C SER A 218 33.83 -7.51 -17.49
N ILE A 219 32.52 -7.44 -17.76
CA ILE A 219 31.65 -6.36 -17.26
C ILE A 219 31.65 -6.26 -15.72
N HIS A 220 31.98 -7.36 -15.04
CA HIS A 220 32.08 -7.45 -13.58
C HIS A 220 33.36 -6.81 -13.01
N GLU A 221 34.45 -6.70 -13.79
CA GLU A 221 35.69 -6.05 -13.34
C GLU A 221 35.50 -4.56 -13.01
N TYR A 222 34.51 -3.92 -13.63
CA TYR A 222 34.16 -2.52 -13.40
C TYR A 222 33.36 -2.26 -12.10
N ASP A 223 32.71 -3.26 -11.50
CA ASP A 223 31.94 -3.13 -10.24
C ASP A 223 32.75 -3.61 -9.02
N ASN A 224 33.79 -4.44 -9.23
CA ASN A 224 34.63 -5.04 -8.18
C ASN A 224 35.71 -4.10 -7.58
N LYS A 225 35.96 -2.92 -8.16
CA LYS A 225 36.90 -1.92 -7.63
C LYS A 225 36.14 -0.85 -6.83
N LYS A 226 36.02 -1.08 -5.52
CA LYS A 226 35.47 -0.16 -4.50
C LYS A 226 36.39 -0.08 -3.30
#